data_AF-A0A348AEX6-F1
#
_entry.id   AF-A0A348AEX6-F1
#
_cell.length_a   1.000
_cell.length_b   1.000
_cell.length_c   1.000
_cell.angle_alpha   90.00
_cell.angle_beta   90.00
_cell.angle_gamma   90.00
#
_symmetry.space_group_name_H-M   'P 1'
#
loop_
_entity.id
_entity.type
_entity.pdbx_description
1 polymer ?
#
loop_
_entity_poly.entity_id
_entity_poly.type
_entity_poly.pdbx_seq_one_letter_code
_entity_poly.pdbx_strand_id
1 'polypeptide(L)'
;MPKSSQRKNYLHTVEKYQDIPELIILKTDVYRRGVAYSAAALEHVNPTIHQIQAPSIFGSRDGKLLPLPESLTLRDGTFILSSPTPPEYQPYLVDYK
;
A
#
# COMPACT_ATOMS: atom_id res chain seq x y z
N MET A 1 9.79 1.70 22.76
CA MET A 1 8.45 1.28 22.27
C MET A 1 7.70 2.54 21.85
N PRO A 2 7.32 2.72 20.56
CA PRO A 2 6.54 3.90 20.22
C PRO A 2 5.17 3.75 20.88
N LYS A 3 4.81 4.78 21.66
CA LYS A 3 3.54 4.90 22.37
C LYS A 3 2.40 4.68 21.37
N SER A 4 1.38 3.94 21.78
CA SER A 4 0.08 3.81 21.10
C SER A 4 -0.63 5.16 21.10
N SER A 5 -0.07 6.15 20.40
CA SER A 5 -0.78 7.35 20.03
C SER A 5 -1.98 6.89 19.19
N GLN A 6 -3.19 7.29 19.61
CA GLN A 6 -4.43 7.07 18.88
C GLN A 6 -4.20 7.31 17.38
N ARG A 7 -4.04 6.23 16.61
CA ARG A 7 -3.95 6.32 15.15
C ARG A 7 -5.30 6.83 14.68
N LYS A 8 -5.34 8.06 14.18
CA LYS A 8 -6.57 8.66 13.66
C LYS A 8 -7.03 7.87 12.43
N ASN A 9 -8.31 7.55 12.39
CA ASN A 9 -8.94 6.85 11.27
C ASN A 9 -8.95 7.76 10.03
N TYR A 10 -8.85 7.18 8.85
CA TYR A 10 -9.07 7.81 7.55
C TYR A 10 -10.33 8.70 7.55
N LEU A 11 -11.48 8.17 7.97
CA LEU A 11 -12.75 8.90 7.95
C LEU A 11 -12.69 10.19 8.79
N HIS A 12 -12.13 10.11 9.99
CA HIS A 12 -11.92 11.28 10.84
C HIS A 12 -11.00 12.32 10.19
N THR A 13 -10.03 11.88 9.39
CA THR A 13 -9.10 12.79 8.69
C THR A 13 -9.81 13.50 7.53
N VAL A 14 -10.66 12.79 6.79
CA VAL A 14 -11.52 13.37 5.74
C VAL A 14 -12.49 14.38 6.33
N GLU A 15 -13.16 14.05 7.44
CA GLU A 15 -14.09 14.96 8.13
C GLU A 15 -13.41 16.24 8.61
N LYS A 16 -12.16 16.14 9.07
CA LYS A 16 -11.40 17.26 9.65
C LYS A 16 -10.82 18.20 8.57
N TYR A 17 -10.39 17.67 7.42
CA TYR A 17 -9.68 18.43 6.39
C TYR A 17 -10.45 18.41 5.06
N GLN A 18 -11.61 19.06 5.06
CA GLN A 18 -12.54 19.10 3.92
C GLN A 18 -12.01 19.93 2.73
N ASP A 19 -10.98 20.75 2.96
CA ASP A 19 -10.26 21.55 1.97
C ASP A 19 -9.21 20.75 1.19
N ILE A 20 -8.84 19.55 1.67
CA ILE A 20 -7.88 18.67 1.01
C ILE A 20 -8.63 17.60 0.20
N PRO A 21 -8.27 17.37 -1.08
CA PRO A 21 -8.89 16.31 -1.86
C PRO A 21 -8.78 14.94 -1.19
N GLU A 22 -9.90 14.22 -1.11
CA GLU A 22 -9.99 12.92 -0.43
C GLU A 22 -8.94 11.91 -0.93
N LEU A 23 -8.64 11.94 -2.24
CA LEU A 23 -7.62 11.08 -2.84
C LEU A 23 -6.21 11.32 -2.24
N ILE A 24 -5.87 12.57 -1.91
CA ILE A 24 -4.59 12.91 -1.28
C ILE A 24 -4.55 12.40 0.17
N ILE A 25 -5.65 12.52 0.90
CA ILE A 25 -5.78 11.98 2.26
C ILE A 25 -5.64 10.45 2.23
N LEU A 26 -6.34 9.78 1.32
CA LEU A 26 -6.28 8.32 1.16
C LEU A 26 -4.87 7.88 0.79
N LYS A 27 -4.27 8.50 -0.23
CA LYS A 27 -2.91 8.18 -0.68
C LYS A 27 -1.89 8.33 0.46
N THR A 28 -2.03 9.36 1.27
CA THR A 28 -1.18 9.59 2.44
C THR A 28 -1.38 8.51 3.50
N ASP A 29 -2.62 8.10 3.80
CA ASP A 29 -2.88 7.02 4.76
C ASP A 29 -2.38 5.66 4.24
N VAL A 30 -2.51 5.41 2.93
CA VAL A 30 -1.94 4.23 2.27
C VAL A 30 -0.41 4.23 2.39
N TYR A 31 0.29 5.35 2.16
CA TYR A 31 1.74 5.39 2.37
C TYR A 31 2.14 5.18 3.84
N ARG A 32 1.33 5.65 4.78
CA ARG A 32 1.58 5.50 6.22
C ARG A 32 1.38 4.07 6.72
N ARG A 33 0.38 3.35 6.20
CA ARG A 33 0.02 1.97 6.60
C ARG A 33 0.61 0.91 5.68
N GLY A 34 0.97 1.30 4.46
CA GLY A 34 1.32 0.45 3.35
C GLY A 34 0.15 -0.41 2.85
N VAL A 35 0.51 -1.41 2.06
CA VAL A 35 -0.43 -2.33 1.42
C VAL A 35 -0.06 -3.77 1.71
N ALA A 36 -1.06 -4.65 1.63
CA ALA A 36 -0.89 -6.09 1.54
C ALA A 36 -1.68 -6.58 0.33
N TYR A 37 -1.26 -7.68 -0.27
CA TYR A 37 -1.92 -8.26 -1.44
C TYR A 37 -2.67 -9.51 -1.03
N SER A 38 -3.89 -9.66 -1.57
CA SER A 38 -4.59 -10.95 -1.51
C SER A 38 -3.89 -11.97 -2.40
N ALA A 39 -4.18 -13.26 -2.19
CA ALA A 39 -3.71 -14.32 -3.08
C ALA A 39 -4.22 -14.11 -4.53
N ALA A 40 -5.50 -13.76 -4.68
CA ALA A 40 -6.12 -13.51 -5.98
C ALA A 40 -5.44 -12.36 -6.74
N ALA A 41 -5.04 -11.29 -6.04
CA ALA A 41 -4.27 -10.21 -6.64
C ALA A 41 -2.90 -10.66 -7.16
N LEU A 42 -2.21 -11.52 -6.40
CA LEU A 42 -0.89 -12.01 -6.77
C LEU A 42 -0.93 -12.99 -7.95
N GLU A 43 -1.99 -13.79 -8.07
CA GLU A 43 -2.19 -14.70 -9.22
C GLU A 43 -2.32 -13.95 -10.56
N HIS A 44 -2.77 -12.70 -10.52
CA HIS A 44 -2.94 -11.85 -11.71
C HIS A 44 -1.71 -10.98 -12.02
N VAL A 45 -0.65 -11.08 -11.23
CA VAL A 45 0.60 -10.37 -11.53
C VAL A 45 1.27 -11.03 -12.73
N ASN A 46 1.35 -10.31 -13.85
CA ASN A 46 2.04 -10.76 -15.05
C ASN A 46 3.42 -10.08 -15.18
N PRO A 47 4.54 -10.78 -14.96
CA PRO A 47 5.90 -10.20 -15.04
C PRO A 47 6.32 -9.70 -16.42
N THR A 48 5.60 -10.07 -17.49
CA THR A 48 5.88 -9.59 -18.86
C THR A 48 5.24 -8.24 -19.16
N ILE A 49 4.23 -7.85 -18.36
CA ILE A 49 3.47 -6.60 -18.53
C ILE A 49 3.74 -5.65 -17.37
N HIS A 50 3.81 -6.17 -16.15
CA HIS A 50 3.95 -5.40 -14.92
C HIS A 50 5.41 -5.23 -14.52
N GLN A 51 5.72 -4.07 -13.98
CA GLN A 51 6.98 -3.82 -13.30
C GLN A 51 6.97 -4.54 -11.94
N ILE A 52 7.91 -5.46 -11.75
CA ILE A 52 8.05 -6.29 -10.54
C ILE A 52 9.20 -5.74 -9.70
N GLN A 53 9.03 -5.74 -8.38
CA GLN A 53 10.11 -5.38 -7.45
C GLN A 53 11.31 -6.30 -7.67
N ALA A 54 12.46 -5.69 -7.97
CA ALA A 54 13.72 -6.39 -7.90
C ALA A 54 13.97 -6.85 -6.45
N PRO A 55 14.62 -8.01 -6.23
CA PRO A 55 15.13 -8.38 -4.92
C PRO A 55 15.95 -7.22 -4.36
N SER A 56 15.43 -6.56 -3.32
CA SER A 56 16.14 -5.45 -2.71
C SER A 56 17.38 -6.01 -1.98
N ILE A 57 18.52 -5.34 -2.12
CA ILE A 57 19.76 -5.63 -1.38
C ILE A 57 19.55 -5.53 0.15
N PHE A 58 18.45 -4.89 0.58
CA PHE A 58 18.03 -4.73 1.98
C PHE A 58 16.89 -5.69 2.39
N GLY A 59 16.62 -6.73 1.59
CA GLY A 59 15.56 -7.70 1.83
C GLY A 59 14.16 -7.17 1.49
N SER A 60 13.20 -8.09 1.34
CA SER A 60 11.78 -7.73 1.37
C SER A 60 11.37 -7.57 2.84
N ARG A 61 10.46 -6.63 3.14
CA ARG A 61 9.98 -6.38 4.52
C ARG A 61 9.31 -7.60 5.16
N ASP A 62 8.90 -8.58 4.36
CA ASP A 62 8.25 -9.82 4.76
C ASP A 62 9.16 -11.06 4.68
N GLY A 63 10.43 -10.90 4.27
CA GLY A 63 11.39 -12.00 4.13
C GLY A 63 11.09 -13.00 3.01
N LYS A 64 10.05 -12.76 2.19
CA LYS A 64 9.68 -13.60 1.04
C LYS A 64 10.05 -12.91 -0.27
N LEU A 65 10.89 -13.59 -1.07
CA LEU A 65 11.18 -13.18 -2.44
C LEU A 65 10.04 -13.63 -3.37
N LEU A 66 8.89 -12.95 -3.29
CA LEU A 66 7.81 -13.13 -4.26
C LEU A 66 7.87 -12.01 -5.31
N PRO A 67 7.56 -12.31 -6.59
CA PRO A 67 7.39 -11.27 -7.59
C PRO A 67 6.17 -10.42 -7.21
N LEU A 68 6.44 -9.24 -6.67
CA LEU A 68 5.43 -8.29 -6.21
C LEU A 68 5.40 -7.10 -7.16
N PRO A 69 4.22 -6.54 -7.48
CA PRO A 69 4.17 -5.31 -8.27
C PRO A 69 4.92 -4.19 -7.55
N GLU A 70 5.69 -3.40 -8.30
CA GLU A 70 6.48 -2.29 -7.76
C GLU A 70 5.62 -1.11 -7.33
N SER A 71 4.51 -0.90 -8.03
CA SER A 71 3.61 0.19 -7.75
C SER A 71 2.16 -0.14 -8.10
N LEU A 72 1.26 0.69 -7.58
CA LEU A 72 -0.15 0.74 -7.94
C LEU A 72 -0.43 2.04 -8.70
N THR A 73 -1.01 1.95 -9.88
CA THR A 73 -1.50 3.12 -10.62
C THR A 73 -2.90 3.49 -10.14
N LEU A 74 -3.07 4.74 -9.73
CA LEU A 74 -4.34 5.30 -9.29
C LEU A 74 -5.11 5.91 -10.47
N ARG A 75 -6.41 6.14 -10.27
CA ARG A 75 -7.31 6.68 -11.31
C ARG A 75 -6.92 8.08 -11.81
N ASP A 76 -6.21 8.84 -10.99
CA ASP A 76 -5.69 10.17 -11.35
C ASP A 76 -4.37 10.11 -12.15
N GLY A 77 -3.90 8.91 -12.50
CA GLY A 77 -2.64 8.68 -13.20
C GLY A 77 -1.41 8.77 -12.30
N THR A 78 -1.58 9.00 -10.99
CA THR A 78 -0.47 8.97 -10.04
C THR A 78 -0.22 7.55 -9.52
N PHE A 79 0.93 7.36 -8.86
CA PHE A 79 1.36 6.05 -8.41
C PHE A 79 1.52 5.98 -6.89
N ILE A 80 1.34 4.78 -6.34
CA ILE A 80 1.76 4.40 -4.99
C ILE A 80 2.90 3.40 -5.14
N LEU A 81 4.11 3.77 -4.71
CA LEU A 81 5.20 2.80 -4.58
C LEU A 81 4.87 1.89 -3.41
N SER A 82 4.83 0.59 -3.67
CA SER A 82 4.27 -0.38 -2.75
C SER A 82 5.30 -1.44 -2.41
N SER A 83 5.50 -1.71 -1.13
CA SER A 83 6.09 -2.96 -0.64
C SER A 83 5.13 -3.55 0.38
N PRO A 84 4.99 -4.88 0.48
CA PRO A 84 4.12 -5.50 1.47
C PRO A 84 4.48 -5.01 2.88
N THR A 85 3.46 -4.55 3.59
CA THR A 85 3.60 -4.16 4.99
C THR A 85 3.04 -5.24 5.90
N PRO A 86 3.73 -5.58 7.00
CA PRO A 86 3.23 -6.52 7.99
C PRO A 86 1.85 -6.15 8.59
N PRO A 87 1.03 -7.14 8.99
CA PRO A 87 -0.32 -6.92 9.51
C PRO A 87 -0.45 -5.97 10.70
N GLU A 88 0.58 -5.82 11.55
CA GLU A 88 0.58 -4.92 12.71
C GLU A 88 0.46 -3.42 12.35
N TYR A 89 0.77 -3.07 11.10
CA TYR A 89 0.54 -1.72 10.57
C TYR A 89 -0.87 -1.52 10.02
N GLN A 90 -1.69 -2.59 10.00
CA GLN A 90 -3.04 -2.61 9.43
C GLN A 90 -3.03 -2.10 8.00
N PRO A 91 -2.29 -2.71 7.07
CA PRO A 91 -2.19 -2.24 5.69
C PRO A 91 -3.55 -2.25 4.97
N TYR A 92 -3.64 -1.49 3.87
CA TYR A 92 -4.75 -1.62 2.94
C TYR A 92 -4.60 -2.93 2.15
N LEU A 93 -5.70 -3.69 2.01
CA LEU A 93 -5.72 -4.90 1.19
C LEU A 93 -5.96 -4.53 -0.27
N VAL A 94 -4.99 -4.84 -1.12
CA VAL A 94 -5.14 -4.84 -2.58
C VAL A 94 -5.66 -6.21 -2.99
N ASP A 95 -6.82 -6.21 -3.61
CA ASP A 95 -7.52 -7.43 -4.03
C ASP A 95 -7.90 -7.36 -5.51
N TYR A 96 -8.09 -8.52 -6.13
CA TYR A 96 -8.57 -8.63 -7.51
C TYR A 96 -10.09 -8.83 -7.49
N LYS A 97 -10.82 -7.89 -8.10
CA LYS A 97 -12.28 -7.94 -8.22
C LYS A 97 -12.70 -8.03 -9.67
#